data_AF-A0A5C5WRG5-F1
#
_entry.id   AF-A0A5C5WRG5-F1
#
_cell.length_a   1.000
_cell.length_b   1.000
_cell.length_c   1.000
_cell.angle_alpha   90.00
_cell.angle_beta   90.00
_cell.angle_gamma   90.00
#
_symmetry.space_group_name_H-M   'P 1'
#
loop_
_entity.id
_entity.type
_entity.pdbx_description
1 polymer ?
#
loop_
_entity_poly.entity_id
_entity_poly.type
_entity_poly.pdbx_seq_one_letter_code
_entity_poly.pdbx_strand_id
1 'polypeptide(L)'
;MKLQMIGCSHHDAAVEFREKVAFSSDQVTETLASFRKRFPSCELVLLSTCNRIELYTTAPDETELDQSAVAEFLADERHLRIDEVVDQMIYRSGSEAVAHLFTVASSLDSMVVGEAQILSQVKQAYDLACHVGSAGPLTHSVFQAANRAAKRVQQETAIHRRRVSVPSVAVGEIIPEIFDSLSSKRVVVCGAGEMGTETLRYLSQAGAKNVCIVNRNFNRAVELAEEFLAEPELWESLHEQLLSADIVVGTTSATEPIVEFAEFKAIHERRRGRVLLILDLAIPRDFDAAIGELSGVYLYSIDDLKAACQRNRKEREKEWPKAKEIIDDETQRFIQAFQHRSTGPVIRRLRDQALELKQDELARLKNKLELDQLDPAIAQEVEKSFDRLINKLLHPPLTSIRDDAAEGHRRGLLEAVRHLFNLGDE
;
A
#
# COMPACT_ATOMS: atom_id res chain seq x y z
N MET A 1 -18.97 -4.64 -13.18
CA MET A 1 -17.62 -4.31 -12.67
C MET A 1 -17.64 -3.38 -11.45
N LYS A 2 -17.38 -3.93 -10.26
CA LYS A 2 -17.05 -3.19 -9.03
C LYS A 2 -15.72 -3.72 -8.49
N LEU A 3 -14.92 -2.85 -7.87
CA LEU A 3 -13.73 -3.31 -7.16
C LEU A 3 -14.13 -4.03 -5.88
N GLN A 4 -13.53 -5.17 -5.62
CA GLN A 4 -13.64 -5.93 -4.38
C GLN A 4 -12.27 -6.02 -3.73
N MET A 5 -12.24 -5.97 -2.40
CA MET A 5 -11.06 -6.26 -1.59
C MET A 5 -11.39 -7.40 -0.65
N ILE A 6 -10.58 -8.45 -0.68
CA ILE A 6 -10.66 -9.58 0.25
C ILE A 6 -9.29 -9.77 0.88
N GLY A 7 -9.22 -9.75 2.20
CA GLY A 7 -7.93 -9.86 2.86
C GLY A 7 -8.00 -9.78 4.37
N CYS A 8 -6.84 -9.84 4.99
CA CYS A 8 -6.69 -9.68 6.43
C CYS A 8 -5.51 -8.75 6.74
N SER A 9 -5.62 -8.03 7.84
CA SER A 9 -4.55 -7.20 8.37
C SER A 9 -4.19 -7.61 9.80
N HIS A 10 -3.14 -7.00 10.36
CA HIS A 10 -2.77 -7.13 11.77
C HIS A 10 -3.86 -6.68 12.77
N HIS A 11 -4.88 -5.94 12.32
CA HIS A 11 -6.04 -5.60 13.15
C HIS A 11 -7.01 -6.75 13.31
N ASP A 12 -7.09 -7.61 12.30
CA ASP A 12 -8.22 -8.54 12.10
C ASP A 12 -7.81 -9.99 12.32
N ALA A 13 -6.55 -10.32 12.03
CA ALA A 13 -6.02 -11.67 12.10
C ALA A 13 -4.74 -11.77 12.94
N ALA A 14 -4.68 -12.83 13.76
CA ALA A 14 -3.50 -13.18 14.54
C ALA A 14 -2.28 -13.45 13.63
N VAL A 15 -1.08 -13.27 14.17
CA VAL A 15 0.18 -13.41 13.43
C VAL A 15 0.28 -14.81 12.82
N GLU A 16 -0.10 -15.84 13.57
CA GLU A 16 -0.04 -17.25 13.18
C GLU A 16 -0.90 -17.55 11.95
N PHE A 17 -2.05 -16.87 11.80
CA PHE A 17 -2.86 -16.98 10.60
C PHE A 17 -2.20 -16.24 9.43
N ARG A 18 -1.73 -15.00 9.66
CA ARG A 18 -1.08 -14.18 8.64
C ARG A 18 0.17 -14.84 8.06
N GLU A 19 0.94 -15.56 8.88
CA GLU A 19 2.10 -16.34 8.40
C GLU A 19 1.68 -17.48 7.46
N LYS A 20 0.57 -18.18 7.75
CA LYS A 20 0.05 -19.25 6.88
C LYS A 20 -0.38 -18.74 5.51
N VAL A 21 -1.02 -17.56 5.47
CA VAL A 21 -1.53 -16.95 4.24
C VAL A 21 -0.52 -16.03 3.53
N ALA A 22 0.66 -15.80 4.10
CA ALA A 22 1.69 -14.94 3.50
C ALA A 22 2.33 -15.57 2.27
N PHE A 23 2.59 -14.73 1.25
CA PHE A 23 3.24 -15.12 0.01
C PHE A 23 4.68 -14.59 -0.05
N SER A 24 5.63 -15.43 -0.47
CA SER A 24 6.94 -14.97 -0.94
C SER A 24 6.81 -14.28 -2.32
N SER A 25 7.83 -13.56 -2.77
CA SER A 25 7.84 -12.88 -4.08
C SER A 25 7.55 -13.82 -5.25
N ASP A 26 8.13 -15.03 -5.21
CA ASP A 26 7.98 -16.02 -6.26
C ASP A 26 6.56 -16.61 -6.25
N GLN A 27 6.04 -16.89 -5.04
CA GLN A 27 4.67 -17.36 -4.85
C GLN A 27 3.63 -16.35 -5.32
N VAL A 28 3.83 -15.04 -5.09
CA VAL A 28 2.89 -14.01 -5.60
C VAL A 28 2.77 -14.11 -7.12
N THR A 29 3.89 -14.28 -7.83
CA THR A 29 3.89 -14.36 -9.30
C THR A 29 3.12 -15.59 -9.78
N GLU A 30 3.35 -16.75 -9.16
CA GLU A 30 2.66 -18.01 -9.47
C GLU A 30 1.16 -17.92 -9.19
N THR A 31 0.77 -17.36 -8.04
CA THR A 31 -0.63 -17.18 -7.64
C THR A 31 -1.37 -16.24 -8.60
N LEU A 32 -0.75 -15.13 -9.02
CA LEU A 32 -1.35 -14.24 -10.02
C LEU A 32 -1.56 -14.95 -11.37
N ALA A 33 -0.62 -15.81 -11.78
CA ALA A 33 -0.76 -16.60 -13.00
C ALA A 33 -1.83 -17.70 -12.87
N SER A 34 -1.93 -18.33 -11.70
CA SER A 34 -2.97 -19.31 -11.35
C SER A 34 -4.36 -18.67 -11.40
N PHE A 35 -4.52 -17.49 -10.80
CA PHE A 35 -5.76 -16.73 -10.81
C PHE A 35 -6.24 -16.45 -12.23
N ARG A 36 -5.35 -15.98 -13.12
CA ARG A 36 -5.70 -15.72 -14.52
C ARG A 36 -6.16 -16.97 -15.28
N LYS A 37 -5.65 -18.15 -14.92
CA LYS A 37 -6.09 -19.41 -15.55
C LYS A 37 -7.50 -19.80 -15.07
N ARG A 38 -7.80 -19.59 -13.78
CA ARG A 38 -9.10 -19.90 -13.18
C ARG A 38 -10.18 -18.88 -13.57
N PHE A 39 -9.82 -17.59 -13.63
CA PHE A 39 -10.72 -16.47 -13.88
C PHE A 39 -10.15 -15.54 -14.98
N PRO A 40 -10.17 -15.97 -16.26
CA PRO A 40 -9.48 -15.27 -17.35
C PRO A 40 -10.05 -13.88 -17.68
N SER A 41 -11.32 -13.64 -17.34
CA SER A 41 -12.00 -12.35 -17.56
C SER A 41 -11.84 -11.38 -16.38
N CYS A 42 -11.23 -11.81 -15.28
CA CYS A 42 -11.12 -11.05 -14.04
C CYS A 42 -9.75 -10.39 -13.89
N GLU A 43 -9.72 -9.29 -13.12
CA GLU A 43 -8.49 -8.60 -12.77
C GLU A 43 -8.08 -8.92 -11.32
N LEU A 44 -6.79 -9.02 -11.02
CA LEU A 44 -6.28 -9.22 -9.67
C LEU A 44 -4.96 -8.47 -9.44
N VAL A 45 -4.89 -7.79 -8.30
CA VAL A 45 -3.65 -7.31 -7.68
C VAL A 45 -3.57 -7.88 -6.26
N LEU A 46 -2.46 -8.56 -5.95
CA LEU A 46 -2.20 -9.15 -4.64
C LEU A 46 -1.17 -8.30 -3.88
N LEU A 47 -1.59 -7.70 -2.77
CA LEU A 47 -0.72 -6.99 -1.83
C LEU A 47 -0.40 -7.91 -0.65
N SER A 48 0.82 -8.47 -0.64
CA SER A 48 1.33 -9.30 0.46
C SER A 48 2.46 -8.56 1.18
N THR A 49 2.30 -8.35 2.49
CA THR A 49 3.29 -7.72 3.37
C THR A 49 3.35 -8.49 4.69
N CYS A 50 4.30 -8.16 5.57
CA CYS A 50 4.34 -8.72 6.91
C CYS A 50 3.11 -8.39 7.77
N ASN A 51 2.32 -7.36 7.41
CA ASN A 51 1.21 -6.84 8.23
C ASN A 51 -0.17 -6.98 7.59
N ARG A 52 -0.25 -7.35 6.31
CA ARG A 52 -1.50 -7.54 5.58
C ARG A 52 -1.33 -8.39 4.34
N ILE A 53 -2.38 -9.09 3.98
CA ILE A 53 -2.55 -9.79 2.72
C ILE A 53 -3.91 -9.38 2.17
N GLU A 54 -3.92 -8.73 1.01
CA GLU A 54 -5.13 -8.17 0.40
C GLU A 54 -5.16 -8.48 -1.09
N LEU A 55 -6.27 -9.06 -1.54
CA LEU A 55 -6.59 -9.33 -2.93
C LEU A 55 -7.56 -8.26 -3.41
N TYR A 56 -7.11 -7.43 -4.34
CA TYR A 56 -7.94 -6.43 -5.02
C TYR A 56 -8.35 -6.97 -6.38
N THR A 57 -9.63 -7.25 -6.54
CA THR A 57 -10.14 -7.93 -7.72
C THR A 57 -11.42 -7.30 -8.27
N THR A 58 -11.71 -7.58 -9.55
CA THR A 58 -12.97 -7.23 -10.20
C THR A 58 -13.29 -8.26 -11.26
N ALA A 59 -14.58 -8.48 -11.46
CA ALA A 59 -15.12 -9.26 -12.55
C ALA A 59 -16.08 -8.41 -13.42
N PRO A 60 -16.24 -8.74 -14.71
CA PRO A 60 -17.28 -8.18 -15.57
C PRO A 60 -18.67 -8.39 -14.94
N ASP A 61 -18.94 -9.65 -14.58
CA ASP A 61 -20.15 -10.12 -13.92
C ASP A 61 -19.85 -10.48 -12.44
N GLU A 62 -20.66 -9.97 -11.51
CA GLU A 62 -20.49 -10.25 -10.07
C GLU A 62 -20.74 -11.73 -9.73
N THR A 63 -21.40 -12.49 -10.59
CA THR A 63 -21.63 -13.92 -10.41
C THR A 63 -20.41 -14.80 -10.75
N GLU A 64 -19.46 -14.28 -11.55
CA GLU A 64 -18.23 -15.02 -11.90
C GLU A 64 -17.20 -15.02 -10.76
N LEU A 65 -17.23 -14.01 -9.91
CA LEU A 65 -16.24 -13.82 -8.86
C LEU A 65 -16.88 -13.19 -7.61
N ASP A 66 -17.59 -14.02 -6.86
CA ASP A 66 -18.14 -13.64 -5.57
C ASP A 66 -17.13 -13.82 -4.42
N GLN A 67 -17.52 -13.43 -3.21
CA GLN A 67 -16.67 -13.54 -2.03
C GLN A 67 -16.20 -14.98 -1.77
N SER A 68 -17.08 -15.96 -2.01
CA SER A 68 -16.79 -17.37 -1.78
C SER A 68 -15.77 -17.91 -2.79
N ALA A 69 -15.88 -17.53 -4.07
CA ALA A 69 -14.95 -17.94 -5.12
C ALA A 69 -13.52 -17.44 -4.86
N VAL A 70 -13.37 -16.21 -4.38
CA VAL A 70 -12.04 -15.66 -4.05
C VAL A 70 -11.48 -16.29 -2.78
N ALA A 71 -12.31 -16.53 -1.76
CA ALA A 71 -11.90 -17.22 -0.54
C ALA A 71 -11.48 -18.67 -0.84
N GLU A 72 -12.22 -19.37 -1.70
CA GLU A 72 -11.89 -20.73 -2.16
C GLU A 72 -10.57 -20.74 -2.94
N PHE A 73 -10.38 -19.79 -3.86
CA PHE A 73 -9.11 -19.64 -4.59
C PHE A 73 -7.93 -19.49 -3.62
N LEU A 74 -8.07 -18.64 -2.60
CA LEU A 74 -7.00 -18.44 -1.63
C LEU A 74 -6.79 -19.66 -0.73
N ALA A 75 -7.86 -20.34 -0.32
CA ALA A 75 -7.79 -21.59 0.43
C ALA A 75 -7.01 -22.67 -0.35
N ASP A 76 -7.28 -22.80 -1.65
CA ASP A 76 -6.58 -23.75 -2.53
C ASP A 76 -5.10 -23.43 -2.65
N GLU A 77 -4.75 -22.17 -2.92
CA GLU A 77 -3.37 -21.70 -3.09
C GLU A 77 -2.55 -21.83 -1.79
N ARG A 78 -3.20 -21.78 -0.62
CA ARG A 78 -2.54 -21.89 0.69
C ARG A 78 -2.72 -23.24 1.37
N HIS A 79 -3.43 -24.17 0.73
CA HIS A 79 -3.77 -25.47 1.28
C HIS A 79 -4.46 -25.39 2.65
N LEU A 80 -5.35 -24.41 2.80
CA LEU A 80 -6.16 -24.18 4.00
C LEU A 80 -7.59 -24.64 3.77
N ARG A 81 -8.35 -24.83 4.85
CA ARG A 81 -9.79 -25.04 4.74
C ARG A 81 -10.48 -23.71 4.49
N ILE A 82 -11.51 -23.70 3.64
CA ILE A 82 -12.23 -22.48 3.27
C ILE A 82 -12.86 -21.76 4.49
N ASP A 83 -13.32 -22.51 5.49
CA ASP A 83 -13.88 -21.95 6.73
C ASP A 83 -12.83 -21.16 7.52
N GLU A 84 -11.58 -21.64 7.57
CA GLU A 84 -10.48 -20.90 8.21
C GLU A 84 -10.17 -19.58 7.51
N VAL A 85 -10.34 -19.53 6.19
CA VAL A 85 -10.11 -18.32 5.39
C VAL A 85 -11.26 -17.32 5.55
N VAL A 86 -12.50 -17.78 5.43
CA VAL A 86 -13.69 -16.91 5.52
C VAL A 86 -13.82 -16.26 6.90
N ASP A 87 -13.53 -17.00 7.98
CA ASP A 87 -13.65 -16.49 9.36
C ASP A 87 -12.65 -15.37 9.70
N GLN A 88 -11.53 -15.28 8.98
CA GLN A 88 -10.43 -14.35 9.27
C GLN A 88 -10.32 -13.20 8.25
N MET A 89 -11.12 -13.21 7.19
CA MET A 89 -11.02 -12.23 6.10
C MET A 89 -12.11 -11.18 6.11
N ILE A 90 -11.68 -9.96 5.83
CA ILE A 90 -12.54 -8.81 5.61
C ILE A 90 -12.85 -8.70 4.13
N TYR A 91 -14.12 -8.48 3.84
CA TYR A 91 -14.63 -8.14 2.52
C TYR A 91 -15.00 -6.66 2.46
N ARG A 92 -14.57 -5.97 1.41
CA ARG A 92 -15.02 -4.62 1.05
C ARG A 92 -15.38 -4.58 -0.44
N SER A 93 -16.37 -3.77 -0.80
CA SER A 93 -16.77 -3.62 -2.20
C SER A 93 -17.03 -2.17 -2.60
N GLY A 94 -16.90 -1.89 -3.89
CA GLY A 94 -17.19 -0.59 -4.48
C GLY A 94 -16.37 0.53 -3.84
N SER A 95 -17.04 1.58 -3.35
CA SER A 95 -16.41 2.74 -2.73
C SER A 95 -15.61 2.39 -1.48
N GLU A 96 -16.02 1.38 -0.70
CA GLU A 96 -15.30 0.99 0.51
C GLU A 96 -13.95 0.34 0.19
N ALA A 97 -13.89 -0.50 -0.85
CA ALA A 97 -12.64 -1.09 -1.31
C ALA A 97 -11.67 -0.01 -1.84
N VAL A 98 -12.20 0.98 -2.56
CA VAL A 98 -11.41 2.13 -3.05
C VAL A 98 -10.86 2.97 -1.90
N ALA A 99 -11.72 3.37 -0.95
CA ALA A 99 -11.33 4.16 0.21
C ALA A 99 -10.28 3.41 1.05
N HIS A 100 -10.46 2.11 1.24
CA HIS A 100 -9.49 1.25 1.94
C HIS A 100 -8.14 1.23 1.24
N LEU A 101 -8.09 0.98 -0.07
CA LEU A 101 -6.85 1.00 -0.83
C LEU A 101 -6.13 2.36 -0.71
N PHE A 102 -6.87 3.47 -0.75
CA PHE A 102 -6.28 4.81 -0.65
C PHE A 102 -5.73 5.05 0.77
N THR A 103 -6.44 4.56 1.79
CA THR A 103 -6.02 4.60 3.20
C THR A 103 -4.73 3.80 3.40
N VAL A 104 -4.66 2.57 2.86
CA VAL A 104 -3.48 1.70 2.89
C VAL A 104 -2.32 2.35 2.14
N ALA A 105 -2.51 2.83 0.91
CA ALA A 105 -1.46 3.47 0.11
C ALA A 105 -0.92 4.75 0.75
N SER A 106 -1.73 5.44 1.55
CA SER A 106 -1.35 6.63 2.32
C SER A 106 -0.72 6.27 3.67
N SER A 107 -0.42 5.00 3.92
CA SER A 107 0.14 4.46 5.17
C SER A 107 -0.67 4.83 6.43
N LEU A 108 -1.97 5.09 6.29
CA LEU A 108 -2.86 5.45 7.39
C LEU A 108 -3.24 4.21 8.21
N ASP A 109 -3.36 3.06 7.56
CA ASP A 109 -3.74 1.78 8.16
C ASP A 109 -2.51 0.91 8.57
N SER A 110 -1.32 1.50 8.72
CA SER A 110 -0.11 0.73 9.09
C SER A 110 0.10 0.70 10.61
N MET A 111 0.57 -0.44 11.14
CA MET A 111 0.99 -0.59 12.55
C MET A 111 2.01 0.48 12.95
N VAL A 112 2.87 0.85 11.99
CA VAL A 112 3.66 2.08 12.00
C VAL A 112 3.08 3.01 10.95
N VAL A 113 2.07 3.80 11.36
CA VAL A 113 1.41 4.79 10.50
C VAL A 113 2.50 5.65 9.83
N GLY A 114 2.39 5.93 8.54
CA GLY A 114 3.31 6.84 7.84
C GLY A 114 4.69 6.29 7.44
N GLU A 115 4.99 5.00 7.58
CA GLU A 115 6.16 4.40 6.93
C GLU A 115 6.10 4.62 5.41
N ALA A 116 7.14 5.22 4.85
CA ALA A 116 7.26 5.48 3.41
C ALA A 116 7.27 4.19 2.56
N GLN A 117 7.43 3.02 3.20
CA GLN A 117 7.50 1.73 2.53
C GLN A 117 6.14 1.20 2.04
N ILE A 118 5.01 1.49 2.69
CA ILE A 118 3.71 0.93 2.25
C ILE A 118 3.34 1.42 0.85
N LEU A 119 3.51 2.70 0.54
CA LEU A 119 3.27 3.21 -0.81
C LEU A 119 4.18 2.52 -1.85
N SER A 120 5.43 2.21 -1.50
CA SER A 120 6.32 1.45 -2.40
C SER A 120 5.88 0.00 -2.57
N GLN A 121 5.40 -0.66 -1.53
CA GLN A 121 4.87 -2.02 -1.59
C GLN A 121 3.59 -2.10 -2.43
N VAL A 122 2.68 -1.12 -2.28
CA VAL A 122 1.47 -1.01 -3.12
C VAL A 122 1.85 -0.85 -4.60
N LYS A 123 2.88 -0.05 -4.90
CA LYS A 123 3.40 0.09 -6.28
C LYS A 123 4.00 -1.22 -6.80
N GLN A 124 4.84 -1.88 -6.00
CA GLN A 124 5.47 -3.14 -6.38
C GLN A 124 4.42 -4.24 -6.65
N ALA A 125 3.41 -4.36 -5.80
CA ALA A 125 2.30 -5.29 -5.99
C ALA A 125 1.56 -5.02 -7.32
N TYR A 126 1.27 -3.76 -7.61
CA TYR A 126 0.64 -3.34 -8.85
C TYR A 126 1.53 -3.55 -10.10
N ASP A 127 2.81 -3.21 -10.02
CA ASP A 127 3.77 -3.38 -11.12
C ASP A 127 3.95 -4.87 -11.44
N LEU A 128 3.99 -5.73 -10.43
CA LEU A 128 4.03 -7.19 -10.60
C LEU A 128 2.75 -7.72 -11.26
N ALA A 129 1.57 -7.25 -10.83
CA ALA A 129 0.31 -7.59 -11.47
C ALA A 129 0.23 -7.15 -12.94
N CYS A 130 0.80 -5.98 -13.27
CA CYS A 130 0.97 -5.54 -14.66
C CYS A 130 1.88 -6.47 -15.46
N HIS A 131 3.02 -6.86 -14.87
CA HIS A 131 3.99 -7.74 -15.53
C HIS A 131 3.41 -9.13 -15.86
N VAL A 132 2.65 -9.71 -14.92
CA VAL A 132 1.95 -10.99 -15.10
C VAL A 132 0.71 -10.85 -15.99
N GLY A 133 0.22 -9.63 -16.21
CA GLY A 133 -0.99 -9.33 -16.97
C GLY A 133 -2.29 -9.66 -16.21
N SER A 134 -2.23 -9.73 -14.88
CA SER A 134 -3.42 -9.92 -14.03
C SER A 134 -4.11 -8.60 -13.69
N ALA A 135 -3.39 -7.47 -13.78
CA ALA A 135 -4.01 -6.15 -13.72
C ALA A 135 -4.72 -5.82 -15.05
N GLY A 136 -5.89 -5.22 -14.97
CA GLY A 136 -6.67 -4.73 -16.10
C GLY A 136 -7.06 -3.25 -15.95
N PRO A 137 -7.98 -2.76 -16.80
CA PRO A 137 -8.35 -1.34 -16.82
C PRO A 137 -8.82 -0.75 -15.49
N LEU A 138 -9.61 -1.49 -14.70
CA LEU A 138 -10.14 -0.96 -13.44
C LEU A 138 -9.06 -0.90 -12.35
N THR A 139 -8.37 -2.01 -12.13
CA THR A 139 -7.25 -2.13 -11.18
C THR A 139 -6.13 -1.15 -11.55
N HIS A 140 -5.81 -0.99 -12.83
CA HIS A 140 -4.91 0.07 -13.31
C HIS A 140 -5.38 1.46 -12.87
N SER A 141 -6.63 1.82 -13.18
CA SER A 141 -7.11 3.17 -12.86
C SER A 141 -7.18 3.44 -11.36
N VAL A 142 -7.54 2.46 -10.53
CA VAL A 142 -7.68 2.65 -9.08
C VAL A 142 -6.32 2.68 -8.38
N PHE A 143 -5.34 1.86 -8.76
CA PHE A 143 -4.00 1.90 -8.17
C PHE A 143 -3.24 3.19 -8.53
N GLN A 144 -3.46 3.73 -9.74
CA GLN A 144 -2.96 5.06 -10.09
C GLN A 144 -3.62 6.17 -9.25
N ALA A 145 -4.92 6.04 -8.96
CA ALA A 145 -5.62 6.97 -8.07
C ALA A 145 -5.12 6.86 -6.62
N ALA A 146 -4.85 5.66 -6.13
CA ALA A 146 -4.28 5.41 -4.81
C ALA A 146 -2.92 6.10 -4.64
N ASN A 147 -2.04 6.02 -5.65
CA ASN A 147 -0.76 6.72 -5.64
C ASN A 147 -0.91 8.26 -5.64
N ARG A 148 -1.95 8.81 -6.31
CA ARG A 148 -2.24 10.24 -6.24
C ARG A 148 -2.75 10.65 -4.86
N ALA A 149 -3.69 9.88 -4.28
CA ALA A 149 -4.21 10.12 -2.94
C ALA A 149 -3.07 10.10 -1.90
N ALA A 150 -2.21 9.08 -1.94
CA ALA A 150 -1.05 8.98 -1.06
C ALA A 150 -0.10 10.19 -1.18
N LYS A 151 0.19 10.64 -2.41
CA LYS A 151 1.01 11.85 -2.62
C LYS A 151 0.35 13.11 -2.06
N ARG A 152 -0.97 13.28 -2.22
CA ARG A 152 -1.70 14.40 -1.64
C ARG A 152 -1.65 14.37 -0.12
N VAL A 153 -1.92 13.22 0.50
CA VAL A 153 -1.79 13.06 1.96
C VAL A 153 -0.36 13.42 2.41
N GLN A 154 0.67 12.95 1.70
CA GLN A 154 2.06 13.24 2.01
C GLN A 154 2.43 14.74 1.89
N GLN A 155 1.89 15.44 0.90
CA GLN A 155 2.21 16.84 0.63
C GLN A 155 1.38 17.82 1.45
N GLU A 156 0.10 17.50 1.66
CA GLU A 156 -0.88 18.39 2.26
C GLU A 156 -1.02 18.18 3.78
N THR A 157 -0.50 17.08 4.35
CA THR A 157 -0.54 16.80 5.79
C THR A 157 0.86 16.67 6.40
N ALA A 158 0.95 16.84 7.72
CA ALA A 158 2.18 16.56 8.46
C ALA A 158 2.28 15.11 8.96
N ILE A 159 1.35 14.23 8.54
CA ILE A 159 1.19 12.89 9.13
C ILE A 159 2.42 12.00 8.95
N HIS A 160 3.16 12.19 7.85
CA HIS A 160 4.40 11.47 7.52
C HIS A 160 5.68 12.13 8.02
N ARG A 161 5.61 13.34 8.60
CA ARG A 161 6.81 14.11 8.97
C ARG A 161 7.41 13.69 10.31
N ARG A 162 6.64 13.02 11.16
CA ARG A 162 7.04 12.65 12.52
C ARG A 162 7.32 11.17 12.63
N ARG A 163 8.40 10.81 13.32
CA ARG A 163 8.86 9.44 13.53
C ARG A 163 8.18 8.85 14.76
N VAL A 164 7.77 7.58 14.72
CA VAL A 164 7.00 6.95 15.82
C VAL A 164 7.54 5.61 16.30
N SER A 165 8.50 5.01 15.58
CA SER A 165 9.24 3.86 16.10
C SER A 165 10.45 4.35 16.91
N VAL A 166 10.80 3.62 17.97
CA VAL A 166 11.92 3.97 18.84
C VAL A 166 13.24 4.10 18.06
N PRO A 167 13.62 3.14 17.19
CA PRO A 167 14.83 3.27 16.35
C PRO A 167 14.81 4.50 15.45
N SER A 168 13.64 4.81 14.86
CA SER A 168 13.51 5.97 13.97
C SER A 168 13.68 7.30 14.71
N VAL A 169 13.11 7.46 15.91
CA VAL A 169 13.26 8.66 16.74
C VAL A 169 14.69 8.79 17.24
N ALA A 170 15.29 7.69 17.71
CA ALA A 170 16.67 7.68 18.19
C ALA A 170 17.65 8.17 17.10
N VAL A 171 17.52 7.64 15.88
CA VAL A 171 18.43 8.00 14.78
C VAL A 171 18.06 9.34 14.13
N GLY A 172 16.78 9.65 14.01
CA GLY A 172 16.30 10.79 13.23
C GLY A 172 16.09 12.08 14.01
N GLU A 173 15.96 12.02 15.34
CA GLU A 173 15.73 13.18 16.21
C GLU A 173 16.86 13.34 17.24
N ILE A 174 17.26 12.28 17.94
CA ILE A 174 18.26 12.39 19.02
C ILE A 174 19.69 12.52 18.49
N ILE A 175 20.11 11.70 17.51
CA ILE A 175 21.46 11.81 16.94
C ILE A 175 21.75 13.22 16.40
N PRO A 176 20.87 13.87 15.61
CA PRO A 176 21.09 15.21 15.10
C PRO A 176 21.18 16.32 16.17
N GLU A 177 20.66 16.11 17.38
CA GLU A 177 20.83 17.06 18.49
C GLU A 177 22.27 17.10 19.01
N ILE A 178 23.04 16.04 18.78
CA ILE A 178 24.40 15.86 19.32
C ILE A 178 25.46 15.90 18.20
N PHE A 179 25.14 15.38 17.01
CA PHE A 179 26.07 15.28 15.89
C PHE A 179 25.46 15.81 14.59
N ASP A 180 26.18 16.72 13.93
CA ASP A 180 25.76 17.27 12.63
C ASP A 180 25.77 16.25 11.48
N SER A 181 26.60 15.20 11.58
CA SER A 181 26.75 14.16 10.56
C SER A 181 27.27 12.85 11.15
N LEU A 182 26.83 11.73 10.56
CA LEU A 182 27.26 10.37 10.87
C LEU A 182 28.41 9.86 10.00
N SER A 183 28.78 10.57 8.93
CA SER A 183 29.70 10.05 7.91
C SER A 183 31.12 9.75 8.43
N SER A 184 31.52 10.41 9.52
CA SER A 184 32.83 10.25 10.16
C SER A 184 32.76 9.66 11.58
N LYS A 185 31.57 9.20 12.00
CA LYS A 185 31.33 8.68 13.35
C LYS A 185 31.49 7.17 13.38
N ARG A 186 32.10 6.65 14.45
CA ARG A 186 32.12 5.21 14.71
C ARG A 186 30.87 4.83 15.51
N VAL A 187 30.03 3.99 14.91
CA VAL A 187 28.79 3.50 15.52
C VAL A 187 28.99 2.04 15.93
N VAL A 188 28.70 1.71 17.19
CA VAL A 188 28.77 0.34 17.70
C VAL A 188 27.37 -0.12 18.08
N VAL A 189 26.88 -1.17 17.43
CA VAL A 189 25.56 -1.77 17.71
C VAL A 189 25.78 -3.07 18.47
N CYS A 190 25.25 -3.14 19.69
CA CYS A 190 25.30 -4.30 20.55
C CYS A 190 23.97 -5.06 20.43
N GLY A 191 24.02 -6.26 19.87
CA GLY A 191 22.86 -7.10 19.60
C GLY A 191 22.49 -7.17 18.11
N ALA A 192 21.93 -8.31 17.73
CA ALA A 192 21.51 -8.63 16.36
C ALA A 192 20.04 -9.13 16.33
N GLY A 193 19.20 -8.54 17.19
CA GLY A 193 17.75 -8.76 17.18
C GLY A 193 17.02 -7.77 16.28
N GLU A 194 15.69 -7.86 16.22
CA GLU A 194 14.85 -7.01 15.36
C GLU A 194 15.09 -5.50 15.57
N MET A 195 15.19 -5.04 16.82
CA MET A 195 15.50 -3.63 17.12
C MET A 195 16.88 -3.21 16.61
N GLY A 196 17.88 -4.10 16.68
CA GLY A 196 19.22 -3.84 16.14
C GLY A 196 19.19 -3.70 14.62
N THR A 197 18.52 -4.64 13.93
CA THR A 197 18.31 -4.62 12.48
C THR A 197 17.57 -3.36 12.02
N GLU A 198 16.49 -2.97 12.70
CA GLU A 198 15.73 -1.75 12.37
C GLU A 198 16.59 -0.49 12.58
N THR A 199 17.35 -0.42 13.68
CA THR A 199 18.25 0.72 13.96
C THR A 199 19.34 0.84 12.90
N LEU A 200 19.97 -0.27 12.49
CA LEU A 200 20.96 -0.30 11.41
C LEU A 200 20.42 0.23 10.09
N ARG A 201 19.18 -0.12 9.75
CA ARG A 201 18.49 0.38 8.55
C ARG A 201 18.39 1.91 8.57
N TYR A 202 17.99 2.50 9.70
CA TYR A 202 17.93 3.95 9.85
C TYR A 202 19.32 4.61 9.86
N LEU A 203 20.31 4.01 10.52
CA LEU A 203 21.69 4.51 10.54
C LEU A 203 22.30 4.56 9.14
N SER A 204 22.09 3.50 8.35
CA SER A 204 22.53 3.43 6.95
C SER A 204 21.86 4.52 6.10
N GLN A 205 20.54 4.70 6.23
CA GLN A 205 19.80 5.77 5.55
C GLN A 205 20.25 7.18 5.98
N ALA A 206 20.67 7.35 7.24
CA ALA A 206 21.20 8.59 7.78
C ALA A 206 22.68 8.83 7.39
N GLY A 207 23.31 7.91 6.65
CA GLY A 207 24.66 8.07 6.10
C GLY A 207 25.78 7.62 7.02
N ALA A 208 25.51 6.76 8.00
CA ALA A 208 26.57 6.11 8.78
C ALA A 208 27.41 5.19 7.88
N LYS A 209 28.74 5.35 7.92
CA LYS A 209 29.68 4.59 7.09
C LYS A 209 30.61 3.66 7.87
N ASN A 210 30.80 3.93 9.16
CA ASN A 210 31.69 3.18 10.03
C ASN A 210 30.83 2.57 11.15
N VAL A 211 30.22 1.44 10.84
CA VAL A 211 29.31 0.72 11.72
C VAL A 211 29.94 -0.62 12.09
N CYS A 212 29.94 -0.90 13.39
CA CYS A 212 30.45 -2.12 13.99
C CYS A 212 29.30 -2.83 14.69
N ILE A 213 29.18 -4.15 14.52
CA ILE A 213 28.15 -4.98 15.16
C ILE A 213 28.83 -5.96 16.10
N VAL A 214 28.47 -5.88 17.39
CA VAL A 214 28.96 -6.78 18.44
C VAL A 214 27.79 -7.62 18.94
N ASN A 215 27.95 -8.95 18.95
CA ASN A 215 26.89 -9.84 19.40
C ASN A 215 27.46 -11.09 20.07
N ARG A 216 26.77 -11.62 21.10
CA ARG A 216 27.17 -12.85 21.79
C ARG A 216 27.25 -14.06 20.85
N ASN A 217 26.39 -14.08 19.83
CA ASN A 217 26.51 -15.01 18.71
C ASN A 217 27.16 -14.30 17.53
N PHE A 218 28.44 -14.59 17.29
CA PHE A 218 29.23 -13.96 16.24
C PHE A 218 28.65 -14.20 14.84
N ASN A 219 28.12 -15.39 14.54
CA ASN A 219 27.55 -15.68 13.22
C ASN A 219 26.39 -14.74 12.87
N ARG A 220 25.54 -14.40 13.86
CA ARG A 220 24.47 -13.42 13.66
C ARG A 220 24.99 -12.00 13.41
N ALA A 221 26.13 -11.63 14.01
CA ALA A 221 26.77 -10.35 13.71
C ALA A 221 27.29 -10.33 12.27
N VAL A 222 27.88 -11.43 11.79
CA VAL A 222 28.37 -11.57 10.41
C VAL A 222 27.23 -11.47 9.40
N GLU A 223 26.14 -12.21 9.59
CA GLU A 223 24.96 -12.17 8.72
C GLU A 223 24.41 -10.74 8.58
N LEU A 224 24.27 -10.04 9.71
CA LEU A 224 23.76 -8.68 9.73
C LEU A 224 24.76 -7.66 9.15
N ALA A 225 26.06 -7.90 9.37
CA ALA A 225 27.12 -7.08 8.81
C ALA A 225 27.18 -7.17 7.28
N GLU A 226 26.93 -8.34 6.70
CA GLU A 226 26.83 -8.54 5.25
C GLU A 226 25.64 -7.77 4.66
N GLU A 227 24.47 -7.79 5.32
CA GLU A 227 23.28 -7.05 4.85
C GLU A 227 23.52 -5.53 4.83
N PHE A 228 24.20 -4.99 5.84
CA PHE A 228 24.33 -3.54 6.06
C PHE A 228 25.72 -2.96 5.74
N LEU A 229 26.63 -3.75 5.18
CA LEU A 229 28.03 -3.36 4.90
C LEU A 229 28.74 -2.83 6.17
N ALA A 230 28.52 -3.51 7.30
CA ALA A 230 29.12 -3.18 8.59
C ALA A 230 30.31 -4.13 8.92
N GLU A 231 31.03 -3.83 9.99
CA GLU A 231 32.13 -4.66 10.52
C GLU A 231 31.60 -5.55 11.65
N PRO A 232 31.64 -6.89 11.54
CA PRO A 232 31.32 -7.77 12.65
C PRO A 232 32.51 -7.88 13.60
N GLU A 233 32.26 -7.73 14.90
CA GLU A 233 33.28 -7.76 15.95
C GLU A 233 32.94 -8.81 17.02
N LEU A 234 33.98 -9.36 17.64
CA LEU A 234 33.84 -10.35 18.71
C LEU A 234 33.25 -9.71 19.98
N TRP A 235 32.50 -10.48 20.76
CA TRP A 235 31.90 -9.98 22.01
C TRP A 235 32.98 -9.49 22.99
N GLU A 236 34.12 -10.18 23.01
CA GLU A 236 35.29 -9.87 23.83
C GLU A 236 35.94 -8.52 23.47
N SER A 237 35.70 -7.98 22.26
CA SER A 237 36.25 -6.68 21.86
C SER A 237 35.34 -5.50 22.27
N LEU A 238 34.18 -5.75 22.90
CA LEU A 238 33.20 -4.72 23.26
C LEU A 238 33.84 -3.49 23.93
N HIS A 239 34.69 -3.67 24.94
CA HIS A 239 35.33 -2.57 25.66
C HIS A 239 36.26 -1.72 24.80
N GLU A 240 36.95 -2.36 23.85
CA GLU A 240 37.79 -1.67 22.87
C GLU A 240 36.94 -0.90 21.86
N GLN A 241 35.81 -1.49 21.44
CA GLN A 241 34.85 -0.80 20.57
C GLN A 241 34.22 0.41 21.27
N LEU A 242 33.84 0.28 22.55
CA LEU A 242 33.33 1.37 23.38
C LEU A 242 34.35 2.48 23.58
N LEU A 243 35.65 2.19 23.55
CA LEU A 243 36.70 3.22 23.66
C LEU A 243 36.78 4.12 22.41
N SER A 244 36.53 3.55 21.23
CA SER A 244 36.65 4.26 19.94
C SER A 244 35.33 4.84 19.43
N ALA A 245 34.19 4.33 19.90
CA ALA A 245 32.84 4.72 19.50
C ALA A 245 32.53 6.21 19.73
N ASP A 246 31.74 6.79 18.85
CA ASP A 246 31.05 8.06 19.08
C ASP A 246 29.57 7.83 19.42
N ILE A 247 29.00 6.73 18.91
CA ILE A 247 27.62 6.30 19.15
C ILE A 247 27.61 4.81 19.50
N VAL A 248 26.87 4.45 20.53
CA VAL A 248 26.65 3.05 20.95
C VAL A 248 25.16 2.80 21.00
N VAL A 249 24.70 1.67 20.46
CA VAL A 249 23.30 1.25 20.52
C VAL A 249 23.23 -0.09 21.25
N GLY A 250 22.53 -0.13 22.38
CA GLY A 250 22.20 -1.37 23.09
C GLY A 250 20.85 -1.92 22.64
N THR A 251 20.81 -3.15 22.16
CA THR A 251 19.57 -3.86 21.76
C THR A 251 19.60 -5.33 22.20
N THR A 252 20.37 -5.66 23.24
CA THR A 252 20.51 -7.07 23.66
C THR A 252 19.32 -7.56 24.47
N SER A 253 19.27 -8.87 24.71
CA SER A 253 18.29 -9.52 25.58
C SER A 253 18.89 -9.91 26.93
N ALA A 254 19.97 -9.23 27.36
CA ALA A 254 20.63 -9.52 28.63
C ALA A 254 19.70 -9.20 29.81
N THR A 255 19.75 -10.02 30.85
CA THR A 255 18.97 -9.83 32.08
C THR A 255 19.63 -8.86 33.06
N GLU A 256 20.92 -8.62 32.88
CA GLU A 256 21.77 -7.70 33.65
C GLU A 256 22.49 -6.77 32.66
N PRO A 257 22.90 -5.56 33.07
CA PRO A 257 23.65 -4.66 32.21
C PRO A 257 24.88 -5.34 31.62
N ILE A 258 25.04 -5.24 30.31
CA ILE A 258 26.23 -5.75 29.61
C ILE A 258 27.46 -4.89 29.88
N VAL A 259 27.26 -3.66 30.39
CA VAL A 259 28.31 -2.76 30.85
C VAL A 259 27.89 -2.11 32.16
N GLU A 260 28.62 -2.41 33.23
CA GLU A 260 28.43 -1.82 34.55
C GLU A 260 29.15 -0.47 34.70
N PHE A 261 28.72 0.36 35.65
CA PHE A 261 29.31 1.69 35.85
C PHE A 261 30.81 1.66 36.14
N ALA A 262 31.27 0.76 37.02
CA ALA A 262 32.67 0.67 37.41
C ALA A 262 33.60 0.35 36.23
N GLU A 263 33.12 -0.52 35.34
CA GLU A 263 33.80 -0.93 34.13
C GLU A 263 33.84 0.20 33.09
N PHE A 264 32.70 0.83 32.85
CA PHE A 264 32.62 1.95 31.92
C PHE A 264 33.46 3.15 32.38
N LYS A 265 33.56 3.40 33.69
CA LYS A 265 34.37 4.50 34.23
C LYS A 265 35.85 4.39 33.80
N ALA A 266 36.42 3.19 33.81
CA ALA A 266 37.79 2.96 33.35
C ALA A 266 37.96 3.21 31.83
N ILE A 267 36.95 2.86 31.03
CA ILE A 267 36.92 3.19 29.60
C ILE A 267 36.83 4.71 29.42
N HIS A 268 35.93 5.37 30.17
CA HIS A 268 35.66 6.80 30.07
C HIS A 268 36.91 7.65 30.32
N GLU A 269 37.70 7.32 31.35
CA GLU A 269 38.97 7.99 31.64
C GLU A 269 39.96 7.91 30.45
N ARG A 270 39.96 6.80 29.73
CA ARG A 270 40.79 6.59 28.52
C ARG A 270 40.24 7.29 27.28
N ARG A 271 38.95 7.63 27.24
CA ARG A 271 38.30 8.38 26.14
C ARG A 271 38.68 9.86 26.11
N ARG A 272 39.34 10.39 27.14
CA ARG A 272 39.85 11.77 27.23
C ARG A 272 38.80 12.84 26.91
N GLY A 273 37.58 12.66 27.40
CA GLY A 273 36.48 13.63 27.26
C GLY A 273 35.81 13.67 25.87
N ARG A 274 36.08 12.69 24.98
CA ARG A 274 35.33 12.55 23.73
C ARG A 274 33.87 12.27 24.01
N VAL A 275 32.99 13.02 23.35
CA VAL A 275 31.53 12.84 23.42
C VAL A 275 31.16 11.41 23.05
N LEU A 276 30.28 10.80 23.84
CA LEU A 276 29.66 9.51 23.55
C LEU A 276 28.15 9.63 23.66
N LEU A 277 27.43 9.20 22.64
CA LEU A 277 26.00 8.97 22.70
C LEU A 277 25.73 7.47 22.88
N ILE A 278 24.97 7.11 23.90
CA ILE A 278 24.49 5.75 24.13
C ILE A 278 22.97 5.75 23.98
N LEU A 279 22.48 4.93 23.07
CA LEU A 279 21.07 4.65 22.84
C LEU A 279 20.77 3.24 23.40
N ASP A 280 20.31 3.18 24.64
CA ASP A 280 19.97 1.92 25.31
C ASP A 280 18.51 1.56 25.01
N LEU A 281 18.32 0.74 23.98
CA LEU A 281 17.02 0.30 23.50
C LEU A 281 16.61 -1.07 24.07
N ALA A 282 17.37 -1.63 25.01
CA ALA A 282 17.12 -2.94 25.60
C ALA A 282 16.17 -2.86 26.81
N ILE A 283 15.45 -3.97 27.05
CA ILE A 283 14.67 -4.19 28.28
C ILE A 283 14.91 -5.64 28.73
N PRO A 284 15.56 -5.88 29.90
CA PRO A 284 16.24 -4.93 30.78
C PRO A 284 17.37 -4.11 30.12
N ARG A 285 17.83 -3.04 30.79
CA ARG A 285 18.82 -2.10 30.25
C ARG A 285 20.17 -2.76 29.99
N ASP A 286 20.79 -2.44 28.86
CA ASP A 286 22.14 -2.90 28.51
C ASP A 286 23.22 -2.13 29.29
N PHE A 287 22.95 -0.89 29.68
CA PHE A 287 23.93 -0.02 30.32
C PHE A 287 23.44 0.42 31.70
N ASP A 288 24.36 0.44 32.67
CA ASP A 288 24.10 1.03 33.97
C ASP A 288 23.70 2.51 33.83
N ALA A 289 22.59 2.91 34.46
CA ALA A 289 22.06 4.26 34.36
C ALA A 289 23.04 5.34 34.87
N ALA A 290 23.90 5.01 35.84
CA ALA A 290 24.89 5.94 36.38
C ALA A 290 25.94 6.36 35.34
N ILE A 291 26.09 5.63 34.23
CA ILE A 291 26.98 5.98 33.11
C ILE A 291 26.59 7.33 32.50
N GLY A 292 25.29 7.66 32.46
CA GLY A 292 24.78 8.93 31.94
C GLY A 292 25.15 10.15 32.79
N GLU A 293 25.63 9.96 34.03
CA GLU A 293 26.07 11.06 34.90
C GLU A 293 27.50 11.53 34.58
N LEU A 294 28.24 10.79 33.75
CA LEU A 294 29.61 11.11 33.35
C LEU A 294 29.64 12.24 32.32
N SER A 295 30.59 13.15 32.49
CA SER A 295 30.75 14.30 31.59
C SER A 295 31.03 13.88 30.15
N GLY A 296 30.27 14.43 29.20
CA GLY A 296 30.41 14.08 27.78
C GLY A 296 29.79 12.74 27.39
N VAL A 297 29.00 12.12 28.27
CA VAL A 297 28.17 10.94 27.94
C VAL A 297 26.71 11.35 27.91
N TYR A 298 26.02 11.02 26.83
CA TYR A 298 24.58 11.19 26.68
C TYR A 298 23.97 9.80 26.62
N LEU A 299 23.25 9.40 27.67
CA LEU A 299 22.58 8.10 27.74
C LEU A 299 21.07 8.31 27.60
N TYR A 300 20.49 7.78 26.52
CA TYR A 300 19.05 7.75 26.33
C TYR A 300 18.54 6.32 26.48
N SER A 301 17.58 6.14 27.38
CA SER A 301 16.90 4.86 27.55
C SER A 301 15.73 4.72 26.58
N ILE A 302 15.25 3.50 26.42
CA ILE A 302 14.05 3.21 25.63
C ILE A 302 12.83 4.01 26.11
N ASP A 303 12.73 4.32 27.40
CA ASP A 303 11.59 5.06 27.96
C ASP A 303 11.62 6.54 27.57
N ASP A 304 12.81 7.15 27.50
CA ASP A 304 12.99 8.53 27.03
C ASP A 304 12.54 8.67 25.57
N LEU A 305 12.92 7.69 24.76
CA LEU A 305 12.56 7.60 23.34
C LEU A 305 11.06 7.31 23.15
N LYS A 306 10.47 6.47 24.01
CA LYS A 306 9.01 6.23 24.01
C LYS A 306 8.22 7.50 24.29
N ALA A 307 8.67 8.38 25.19
CA ALA A 307 8.00 9.65 25.43
C ALA A 307 7.99 10.56 24.18
N ALA A 308 9.11 10.61 23.45
CA ALA A 308 9.19 11.29 22.16
C ALA A 308 8.27 10.66 21.10
N CYS A 309 8.26 9.32 21.00
CA CYS A 309 7.34 8.58 20.12
C CYS A 309 5.87 8.90 20.45
N GLN A 310 5.49 8.95 21.73
CA GLN A 310 4.13 9.28 22.16
C GLN A 310 3.72 10.72 21.81
N ARG A 311 4.63 11.70 21.96
CA ARG A 311 4.37 13.08 21.51
C ARG A 311 4.15 13.13 20.00
N ASN A 312 5.00 12.45 19.23
CA ASN A 312 4.88 12.39 17.78
C ASN A 312 3.60 11.69 17.33
N ARG A 313 3.18 10.63 18.03
CA ARG A 313 1.91 9.95 17.81
C ARG A 313 0.71 10.87 18.03
N LYS A 314 0.68 11.62 19.14
CA LYS A 314 -0.40 12.59 19.43
C LYS A 314 -0.48 13.70 18.38
N GLU A 315 0.65 14.24 17.94
CA GLU A 315 0.66 15.26 16.89
C GLU A 315 0.21 14.68 15.54
N ARG A 316 0.54 13.42 15.26
CA ARG A 316 0.07 12.71 14.07
C ARG A 316 -1.44 12.46 14.11
N GLU A 317 -2.00 12.08 15.26
CA GLU A 317 -3.43 11.89 15.45
C GLU A 317 -4.24 13.16 15.14
N LYS A 318 -3.68 14.36 15.37
CA LYS A 318 -4.31 15.63 14.98
C LYS A 318 -4.42 15.83 13.46
N GLU A 319 -3.52 15.23 12.69
CA GLU A 319 -3.53 15.30 11.21
C GLU A 319 -4.45 14.25 10.58
N TRP A 320 -4.90 13.25 11.35
CA TRP A 320 -5.76 12.18 10.86
C TRP A 320 -7.06 12.68 10.20
N PRO A 321 -7.82 13.63 10.79
CA PRO A 321 -9.04 14.14 10.15
C PRO A 321 -8.77 14.75 8.78
N LYS A 322 -7.67 15.51 8.65
CA LYS A 322 -7.26 16.13 7.38
C LYS A 322 -6.85 15.08 6.35
N ALA A 323 -6.11 14.06 6.76
CA ALA A 323 -5.75 12.96 5.87
C ALA A 323 -7.01 12.22 5.39
N LYS A 324 -7.96 11.97 6.29
CA LYS A 324 -9.24 11.34 5.96
C LYS A 324 -10.06 12.15 4.96
N GLU A 325 -10.15 13.47 5.14
CA GLU A 325 -10.82 14.36 4.17
C GLU A 325 -10.21 14.22 2.76
N ILE A 326 -8.88 14.14 2.65
CA ILE A 326 -8.21 13.92 1.35
C ILE A 326 -8.57 12.56 0.76
N ILE A 327 -8.64 11.51 1.57
CA ILE A 327 -9.04 10.17 1.13
C ILE A 327 -10.48 10.17 0.65
N ASP A 328 -11.40 10.77 1.40
CA ASP A 328 -12.82 10.85 1.05
C ASP A 328 -13.01 11.63 -0.26
N ASP A 329 -12.33 12.77 -0.42
CA ASP A 329 -12.34 13.57 -1.65
C ASP A 329 -11.82 12.80 -2.87
N GLU A 330 -10.66 12.14 -2.75
CA GLU A 330 -10.10 11.34 -3.86
C GLU A 330 -10.97 10.12 -4.18
N THR A 331 -11.56 9.49 -3.17
CA THR A 331 -12.50 8.37 -3.37
C THR A 331 -13.70 8.83 -4.18
N GLN A 332 -14.34 9.93 -3.78
CA GLN A 332 -15.49 10.48 -4.51
C GLN A 332 -15.12 10.85 -5.95
N ARG A 333 -13.98 11.53 -6.13
CA ARG A 333 -13.46 11.91 -7.45
C ARG A 333 -13.24 10.69 -8.33
N PHE A 334 -12.66 9.61 -7.79
CA PHE A 334 -12.44 8.37 -8.53
C PHE A 334 -13.76 7.71 -8.93
N ILE A 335 -14.70 7.56 -8.00
CA ILE A 335 -16.00 6.92 -8.25
C ILE A 335 -16.77 7.66 -9.34
N GLN A 336 -16.85 8.99 -9.27
CA GLN A 336 -17.49 9.82 -10.30
C GLN A 336 -16.81 9.64 -11.66
N ALA A 337 -15.47 9.71 -11.71
CA ALA A 337 -14.72 9.53 -12.95
C ALA A 337 -14.84 8.11 -13.54
N PHE A 338 -15.06 7.10 -12.70
CA PHE A 338 -15.28 5.72 -13.14
C PHE A 338 -16.69 5.54 -13.72
N GLN A 339 -17.71 6.03 -13.02
CA GLN A 339 -19.11 6.05 -13.47
C GLN A 339 -19.30 6.78 -14.80
N HIS A 340 -18.58 7.88 -15.00
CA HIS A 340 -18.56 8.56 -16.28
C HIS A 340 -18.02 7.70 -17.42
N ARG A 341 -16.96 6.93 -17.18
CA ARG A 341 -16.33 6.08 -18.19
C ARG A 341 -17.18 4.86 -18.56
N SER A 342 -17.94 4.30 -17.62
CA SER A 342 -18.86 3.18 -17.89
C SER A 342 -20.08 3.57 -18.74
N THR A 343 -20.35 4.87 -18.91
CA THR A 343 -21.48 5.38 -19.71
C THR A 343 -21.24 5.24 -21.23
N GLY A 344 -19.99 5.39 -21.67
CA GLY A 344 -19.62 5.42 -23.09
C GLY A 344 -20.01 4.16 -23.87
N PRO A 345 -19.68 2.95 -23.40
CA PRO A 345 -20.06 1.70 -24.06
C PRO A 345 -21.58 1.51 -24.21
N VAL A 346 -22.38 1.92 -23.20
CA VAL A 346 -23.85 1.83 -23.25
C VAL A 346 -24.42 2.77 -24.32
N ILE A 347 -23.92 4.01 -24.38
CA ILE A 347 -24.28 4.98 -25.43
C ILE A 347 -23.96 4.43 -26.82
N ARG A 348 -22.80 3.78 -26.97
CA ARG A 348 -22.38 3.18 -28.24
C ARG A 348 -23.33 2.05 -28.65
N ARG A 349 -23.60 1.08 -27.77
CA ARG A 349 -24.52 -0.03 -28.04
C ARG A 349 -25.92 0.45 -28.42
N LEU A 350 -26.46 1.43 -27.70
CA LEU A 350 -27.76 2.02 -28.02
C LEU A 350 -27.79 2.64 -29.43
N ARG A 351 -26.71 3.32 -29.83
CA ARG A 351 -26.59 3.85 -31.19
C ARG A 351 -26.48 2.75 -32.24
N ASP A 352 -25.66 1.74 -31.99
CA ASP A 352 -25.43 0.65 -32.92
C ASP A 352 -26.74 -0.13 -33.18
N GLN A 353 -27.50 -0.47 -32.13
CA GLN A 353 -28.81 -1.12 -32.24
C GLN A 353 -29.84 -0.26 -33.01
N ALA A 354 -29.86 1.06 -32.78
CA ALA A 354 -30.75 1.96 -33.50
C ALA A 354 -30.37 2.09 -34.99
N LEU A 355 -29.08 2.05 -35.31
CA LEU A 355 -28.59 2.06 -36.69
C LEU A 355 -28.87 0.74 -37.41
N GLU A 356 -28.79 -0.40 -36.71
CA GLU A 356 -29.15 -1.72 -37.24
C GLU A 356 -30.65 -1.77 -37.60
N LEU A 357 -31.53 -1.36 -36.69
CA LEU A 357 -32.97 -1.25 -36.95
C LEU A 357 -33.28 -0.33 -38.14
N LYS A 358 -32.54 0.79 -38.27
CA LYS A 358 -32.64 1.70 -39.41
C LYS A 358 -32.28 0.99 -40.72
N GLN A 359 -31.18 0.24 -40.72
CA GLN A 359 -30.69 -0.47 -41.90
C GLN A 359 -31.68 -1.56 -42.34
N ASP A 360 -32.23 -2.33 -41.41
CA ASP A 360 -33.21 -3.37 -41.69
C ASP A 360 -34.48 -2.79 -42.32
N GLU A 361 -35.01 -1.70 -41.77
CA GLU A 361 -36.21 -1.05 -42.31
C GLU A 361 -35.95 -0.39 -43.67
N LEU A 362 -34.78 0.25 -43.86
CA LEU A 362 -34.40 0.78 -45.15
C LEU A 362 -34.25 -0.32 -46.20
N ALA A 363 -33.64 -1.46 -45.87
CA ALA A 363 -33.52 -2.60 -46.77
C ALA A 363 -34.89 -3.18 -47.15
N ARG A 364 -35.80 -3.31 -46.18
CA ARG A 364 -37.18 -3.75 -46.40
C ARG A 364 -37.92 -2.78 -47.34
N LEU A 365 -37.82 -1.47 -47.10
CA LEU A 365 -38.47 -0.44 -47.90
C LEU A 365 -37.89 -0.40 -49.33
N LYS A 366 -36.57 -0.54 -49.44
CA LYS A 366 -35.81 -0.60 -50.68
C LYS A 366 -36.31 -1.73 -51.58
N ASN A 367 -36.45 -2.92 -51.03
CA ASN A 367 -36.94 -4.09 -51.77
C ASN A 367 -38.43 -3.94 -52.13
N LYS A 368 -39.26 -3.42 -51.22
CA LYS A 368 -40.72 -3.33 -51.44
C LYS A 368 -41.12 -2.26 -52.45
N LEU A 369 -40.40 -1.14 -52.49
CA LEU A 369 -40.67 -0.02 -53.40
C LEU A 369 -39.79 -0.05 -54.64
N GLU A 370 -38.94 -1.08 -54.79
CA GLU A 370 -37.94 -1.17 -55.86
C GLU A 370 -37.14 0.14 -55.99
N LEU A 371 -36.66 0.69 -54.87
CA LEU A 371 -36.04 2.04 -54.85
C LEU A 371 -34.84 2.16 -55.81
N ASP A 372 -34.20 1.05 -56.19
CA ASP A 372 -33.12 1.04 -57.19
C ASP A 372 -33.60 1.40 -58.61
N GLN A 373 -34.91 1.31 -58.88
CA GLN A 373 -35.54 1.71 -60.14
C GLN A 373 -36.16 3.12 -60.08
N LEU A 374 -36.16 3.74 -58.89
CA LEU A 374 -36.64 5.10 -58.68
C LEU A 374 -35.52 6.13 -58.87
N ASP A 375 -35.91 7.41 -58.95
CA ASP A 375 -34.98 8.53 -58.99
C ASP A 375 -34.02 8.46 -57.78
N PRO A 376 -32.67 8.44 -58.00
CA PRO A 376 -31.68 8.44 -56.93
C PRO A 376 -31.88 9.55 -55.89
N ALA A 377 -32.46 10.70 -56.27
CA ALA A 377 -32.76 11.79 -55.36
C ALA A 377 -33.83 11.39 -54.32
N ILE A 378 -34.82 10.59 -54.71
CA ILE A 378 -35.89 10.11 -53.82
C ILE A 378 -35.32 9.10 -52.82
N ALA A 379 -34.52 8.14 -53.29
CA ALA A 379 -33.88 7.16 -52.42
C ALA A 379 -33.00 7.83 -51.36
N GLN A 380 -32.25 8.86 -51.74
CA GLN A 380 -31.41 9.62 -50.81
C GLN A 380 -32.24 10.42 -49.78
N GLU A 381 -33.37 11.03 -50.19
CA GLU A 381 -34.21 11.77 -49.24
C GLU A 381 -34.92 10.83 -48.25
N VAL A 382 -35.27 9.61 -48.66
CA VAL A 382 -35.76 8.57 -47.75
C VAL A 382 -34.70 8.22 -46.72
N GLU A 383 -33.46 7.91 -47.13
CA GLU A 383 -32.37 7.60 -46.20
C GLU A 383 -32.11 8.75 -45.21
N LYS A 384 -32.03 9.99 -45.71
CA LYS A 384 -31.90 11.20 -44.86
C LYS A 384 -33.07 11.37 -43.90
N SER A 385 -34.28 10.98 -44.29
CA SER A 385 -35.46 11.06 -43.41
C SER A 385 -35.34 10.10 -42.23
N PHE A 386 -34.86 8.88 -42.47
CA PHE A 386 -34.56 7.90 -41.42
C PHE A 386 -33.40 8.37 -40.53
N ASP A 387 -32.34 8.96 -41.08
CA ASP A 387 -31.25 9.54 -40.30
C ASP A 387 -31.73 10.67 -39.38
N ARG A 388 -32.56 11.58 -39.91
CA ARG A 388 -33.16 12.66 -39.11
C ARG A 388 -34.05 12.11 -37.99
N LEU A 389 -34.81 11.05 -38.26
CA LEU A 389 -35.69 10.41 -37.27
C LEU A 389 -34.88 9.78 -36.14
N ILE A 390 -33.90 8.93 -36.47
CA ILE A 390 -33.04 8.26 -35.48
C ILE A 390 -32.29 9.29 -34.62
N ASN A 391 -31.69 10.31 -35.25
CA ASN A 391 -30.99 11.35 -34.50
C ASN A 391 -31.92 12.12 -33.55
N LYS A 392 -33.16 12.44 -33.96
CA LYS A 392 -34.15 13.11 -33.10
C LYS A 392 -34.62 12.22 -31.95
N LEU A 393 -34.79 10.92 -32.19
CA LEU A 393 -35.21 9.97 -31.15
C LEU A 393 -34.09 9.70 -30.13
N LEU A 394 -32.85 9.58 -30.58
CA LEU A 394 -31.71 9.29 -29.69
C LEU A 394 -31.19 10.52 -28.95
N HIS A 395 -31.40 11.74 -29.44
CA HIS A 395 -30.85 12.93 -28.77
C HIS A 395 -31.34 13.10 -27.31
N PRO A 396 -32.65 13.10 -27.00
CA PRO A 396 -33.13 13.24 -25.61
C PRO A 396 -32.60 12.18 -24.63
N PRO A 397 -32.65 10.86 -24.92
CA PRO A 397 -32.13 9.86 -23.99
C PRO A 397 -30.61 9.94 -23.84
N LEU A 398 -29.86 10.17 -24.94
CA LEU A 398 -28.40 10.30 -24.86
C LEU A 398 -27.95 11.51 -24.04
N THR A 399 -28.65 12.64 -24.17
CA THR A 399 -28.39 13.83 -23.33
C THR A 399 -28.73 13.54 -21.87
N SER A 400 -29.89 12.93 -21.60
CA SER A 400 -30.29 12.60 -20.22
C SER A 400 -29.33 11.63 -19.54
N ILE A 401 -28.80 10.64 -20.27
CA ILE A 401 -27.78 9.70 -19.76
C ILE A 401 -26.47 10.43 -19.47
N ARG A 402 -26.04 11.37 -20.33
CA ARG A 402 -24.83 12.17 -20.10
C ARG A 402 -24.96 13.11 -18.90
N ASP A 403 -26.14 13.71 -18.73
CA ASP A 403 -26.44 14.60 -17.62
C ASP A 403 -26.51 13.81 -16.29
N ASP A 404 -27.16 12.64 -16.29
CA ASP A 404 -27.17 11.76 -15.10
C ASP A 404 -25.76 11.25 -14.76
N ALA A 405 -24.95 10.91 -15.76
CA ALA A 405 -23.54 10.57 -15.54
C ALA A 405 -22.77 11.72 -14.88
N ALA A 406 -23.02 12.98 -15.28
CA ALA A 406 -22.44 14.18 -14.66
C ALA A 406 -22.88 14.39 -13.21
N GLU A 407 -24.03 13.87 -12.83
CA GLU A 407 -24.53 13.87 -11.46
C GLU A 407 -24.12 12.61 -10.67
N GLY A 408 -23.38 11.66 -11.30
CA GLY A 408 -22.92 10.41 -10.68
C GLY A 408 -23.95 9.28 -10.72
N HIS A 409 -24.76 9.19 -11.79
CA HIS A 409 -25.82 8.20 -12.01
C HIS A 409 -26.86 8.12 -10.88
N ARG A 410 -27.12 9.24 -10.20
CA ARG A 410 -28.06 9.27 -9.06
C ARG A 410 -29.49 8.91 -9.44
N ARG A 411 -29.86 9.06 -10.72
CA ARG A 411 -31.20 8.78 -11.21
C ARG A 411 -31.36 7.35 -11.76
N GLY A 412 -30.28 6.56 -11.77
CA GLY A 412 -30.30 5.18 -12.26
C GLY A 412 -30.65 5.05 -13.75
N LEU A 413 -30.50 6.11 -14.54
CA LEU A 413 -30.95 6.10 -15.94
C LEU A 413 -30.13 5.16 -16.81
N LEU A 414 -28.86 4.95 -16.47
CA LEU A 414 -28.00 4.00 -17.19
C LEU A 414 -28.52 2.56 -17.09
N GLU A 415 -28.90 2.11 -15.88
CA GLU A 415 -29.48 0.79 -15.65
C GLU A 415 -30.86 0.66 -16.30
N ALA A 416 -31.70 1.70 -16.19
CA ALA A 416 -33.00 1.71 -16.85
C ALA A 416 -32.88 1.58 -18.37
N VAL A 417 -31.93 2.29 -18.99
CA VAL A 417 -31.70 2.21 -20.45
C VAL A 417 -31.14 0.84 -20.85
N ARG A 418 -30.23 0.27 -20.06
CA ARG A 418 -29.76 -1.11 -20.26
C ARG A 418 -30.92 -2.10 -20.27
N HIS A 419 -31.83 -1.99 -19.32
CA HIS A 419 -32.97 -2.88 -19.20
C HIS A 419 -34.01 -2.66 -20.31
N LEU A 420 -34.40 -1.40 -20.57
CA LEU A 420 -35.45 -1.06 -21.55
C LEU A 420 -35.06 -1.42 -22.99
N PHE A 421 -33.78 -1.30 -23.34
CA PHE A 421 -33.28 -1.58 -24.68
C PHE A 421 -32.57 -2.94 -24.79
N ASN A 422 -32.54 -3.71 -23.70
CA ASN A 422 -31.86 -5.00 -23.60
C ASN A 422 -30.39 -4.93 -24.08
N LEU A 423 -29.67 -3.91 -23.63
CA LEU A 423 -28.33 -3.59 -24.15
C LEU A 423 -27.23 -4.50 -23.60
N GLY A 424 -27.54 -5.42 -22.69
CA GLY A 424 -26.58 -6.31 -22.03
C GLY A 424 -25.65 -5.59 -21.03
N ASP A 425 -25.10 -6.38 -20.12
CA ASP A 425 -24.01 -5.96 -19.24
C ASP A 425 -22.70 -6.46 -19.85
N GLU A 426 -21.75 -5.55 -20.07
CA GLU A 426 -20.34 -5.92 -20.09
C GLU A 426 -19.69 -5.16 -18.94
#